data_AF-A0A2V2Q8W7-F1
#
_entry.id   AF-A0A2V2Q8W7-F1
#
_cell.length_a   1.000
_cell.length_b   1.000
_cell.length_c   1.000
_cell.angle_alpha   90.00
_cell.angle_beta   90.00
_cell.angle_gamma   90.00
#
_symmetry.space_group_name_H-M   'P 1'
#
loop_
_entity.id
_entity.type
_entity.pdbx_description
1 polymer ?
#
loop_
_entity_poly.entity_id
_entity_poly.type
_entity_poly.pdbx_seq_one_letter_code
_entity_poly.pdbx_strand_id
1 'polypeptide(L)' 'PASRRAPRGLPGDPPDPAALPGGCTFHPRCPVALDSCATEDQELREAGGERRAACVLVNAPAADDSRSTS' A
#
# COMPACT_ATOMS: atom_id res chain seq x y z
N PRO A 1 7.88 16.01 -32.26
CA PRO A 1 8.04 14.53 -32.35
C PRO A 1 6.93 13.83 -31.56
N ALA A 2 6.15 12.97 -32.22
CA ALA A 2 4.92 12.36 -31.71
C ALA A 2 5.17 11.05 -30.94
N SER A 3 5.88 11.10 -29.82
CA SER A 3 6.26 9.91 -29.05
C SER A 3 5.93 9.97 -27.55
N ARG A 4 4.97 10.81 -27.15
CA ARG A 4 4.32 10.63 -25.85
C ARG A 4 3.30 9.50 -26.00
N ARG A 5 3.77 8.26 -25.81
CA ARG A 5 2.94 7.05 -25.77
C ARG A 5 1.71 7.33 -24.90
N ALA A 6 0.54 7.31 -25.51
CA ALA A 6 -0.73 7.33 -24.79
C ALA A 6 -0.98 5.90 -24.30
N PRO A 7 -0.78 5.58 -23.00
CA PRO A 7 -1.28 4.31 -22.49
C PRO A 7 -2.78 4.29 -22.74
N ARG A 8 -3.29 3.23 -23.38
CA ARG A 8 -4.74 3.02 -23.46
C ARG A 8 -5.22 2.97 -22.01
N GLY A 9 -5.96 4.00 -21.60
CA GLY A 9 -6.39 4.19 -20.22
C GLY A 9 -7.07 2.93 -19.69
N LEU A 10 -6.85 2.63 -18.41
CA LEU A 10 -7.60 1.59 -17.72
C LEU A 10 -9.10 1.96 -17.82
N PRO A 11 -9.98 1.00 -18.18
CA PRO A 11 -11.41 1.28 -18.20
C PRO A 11 -11.92 1.53 -16.77
N GLY A 12 -12.72 2.58 -16.60
CA GLY A 12 -13.34 2.99 -15.35
C GLY A 12 -12.85 4.34 -14.83
N ASP A 13 -13.72 5.05 -14.11
CA ASP A 13 -13.34 6.28 -13.42
C ASP A 13 -12.42 5.96 -12.22
N PRO A 14 -11.37 6.76 -11.97
CA PRO A 14 -10.65 6.71 -10.71
C PRO A 14 -11.65 6.83 -9.55
N PRO A 15 -11.48 6.07 -8.45
CA PRO A 15 -12.30 6.30 -7.28
C PRO A 15 -12.15 7.75 -6.83
N ASP A 16 -13.23 8.34 -6.33
CA ASP A 16 -13.21 9.70 -5.79
C ASP A 16 -12.11 9.80 -4.71
N PRO A 17 -11.09 10.67 -4.89
CA PRO A 17 -10.02 10.82 -3.91
C PRO A 17 -10.51 11.30 -2.54
N ALA A 18 -11.72 11.85 -2.44
CA ALA A 18 -12.36 12.20 -1.17
C ALA A 18 -13.09 11.01 -0.50
N ALA A 19 -13.36 9.93 -1.25
CA ALA A 19 -14.03 8.73 -0.76
C ALA A 19 -13.05 7.56 -0.67
N LEU A 20 -11.88 7.79 -0.06
CA LEU A 20 -10.95 6.70 0.24
C LEU A 20 -11.60 5.73 1.23
N PRO A 21 -11.55 4.41 0.98
CA PRO A 21 -11.98 3.44 1.96
C PRO A 21 -11.13 3.56 3.23
N GLY A 22 -11.75 3.33 4.39
CA GLY A 22 -11.04 3.27 5.66
C GLY A 22 -10.01 2.13 5.70
N GLY A 23 -9.10 2.19 6.66
CA GLY A 23 -8.03 1.21 6.81
C GLY A 23 -7.06 1.17 5.63
N CYS A 24 -6.68 -0.04 5.19
CA CYS A 24 -5.73 -0.26 4.12
C CYS A 24 -6.35 0.06 2.75
N THR A 25 -5.92 1.14 2.09
CA THR A 25 -6.46 1.57 0.78
C THR A 25 -6.36 0.50 -0.32
N PHE A 26 -5.46 -0.49 -0.16
CA PHE A 26 -5.32 -1.60 -1.10
C PHE A 26 -6.33 -2.74 -0.88
N HIS A 27 -7.04 -2.80 0.26
CA HIS A 27 -7.94 -3.88 0.62
C HIS A 27 -9.01 -4.22 -0.45
N PRO A 28 -9.58 -3.27 -1.23
CA PRO A 28 -10.59 -3.61 -2.25
C PRO A 28 -10.01 -4.41 -3.42
N ARG A 29 -8.67 -4.46 -3.56
CA ARG A 29 -7.96 -5.16 -4.64
C ARG A 29 -7.02 -6.23 -4.12
N CYS A 30 -6.93 -6.43 -2.80
CA CYS A 30 -6.01 -7.38 -2.19
C CYS A 30 -6.63 -8.81 -2.23
N PRO A 31 -5.96 -9.80 -2.84
CA PRO A 31 -6.50 -11.16 -2.95
C PRO A 31 -6.51 -11.92 -1.61
N VAL A 32 -5.82 -11.38 -0.60
CA VAL A 32 -5.68 -11.96 0.74
C VAL A 32 -6.16 -10.98 1.82
N ALA A 33 -7.09 -10.08 1.47
CA ALA A 33 -7.66 -9.13 2.42
C ALA A 33 -8.34 -9.86 3.58
N LEU A 34 -8.11 -9.36 4.80
CA LEU A 34 -8.84 -9.75 6.00
C LEU A 34 -9.86 -8.66 6.34
N ASP A 35 -10.84 -8.98 7.19
CA ASP A 35 -11.85 -8.01 7.63
C ASP A 35 -11.23 -6.77 8.28
N SER A 36 -10.14 -6.96 9.03
CA SER A 36 -9.41 -5.86 9.66
C SER A 36 -8.76 -4.89 8.67
N CYS A 37 -8.49 -5.32 7.43
CA CYS A 37 -7.91 -4.46 6.40
C CYS A 37 -8.84 -3.32 5.98
N ALA A 38 -10.16 -3.43 6.19
CA ALA A 38 -11.12 -2.38 5.88
C ALA A 38 -11.25 -1.30 6.97
N THR A 39 -10.68 -1.55 8.15
CA THR A 39 -10.85 -0.67 9.32
C THR A 39 -9.53 -0.21 9.92
N GLU A 40 -8.47 -1.01 9.81
CA GLU A 40 -7.18 -0.71 10.40
C GLU A 40 -6.19 -0.22 9.34
N ASP A 41 -5.62 0.96 9.58
CA ASP A 41 -4.44 1.43 8.86
C ASP A 41 -3.20 0.79 9.50
N GLN A 42 -2.39 0.11 8.70
CA GLN A 42 -1.25 -0.66 9.19
C GLN A 42 0.01 0.18 9.08
N GLU A 43 0.78 0.25 10.15
CA GLU A 43 2.08 0.90 10.11
C GLU A 43 3.06 0.17 9.17
N LEU A 44 3.99 0.92 8.61
CA LEU A 44 5.03 0.39 7.73
C LEU A 44 6.02 -0.45 8.55
N ARG A 45 6.10 -1.75 8.24
CA ARG A 45 6.89 -2.75 8.97
C ARG A 45 7.95 -3.38 8.07
N GLU A 46 9.02 -3.91 8.65
CA GLU A 46 10.01 -4.70 7.92
C GLU A 46 9.38 -5.99 7.38
N ALA A 47 9.53 -6.22 6.07
CA ALA A 47 8.97 -7.35 5.33
C ALA A 47 10.06 -8.29 4.77
N GLY A 48 11.26 -8.22 5.36
CA GLY A 48 12.42 -9.03 5.02
C GLY A 48 13.39 -8.35 4.05
N GLY A 49 14.68 -8.43 4.36
CA GLY A 49 15.74 -7.74 3.61
C GLY A 49 15.64 -6.22 3.77
N GLU A 50 15.64 -5.48 2.66
CA GLU A 50 15.45 -4.02 2.63
C GLU A 50 14.02 -3.60 2.24
N ARG A 51 13.06 -4.54 2.33
CA ARG A 51 11.68 -4.30 1.92
C ARG A 51 10.82 -3.98 3.13
N ARG A 52 9.93 -3.00 2.98
CA ARG A 52 8.95 -2.64 4.00
C ARG A 52 7.54 -2.70 3.45
N ALA A 53 6.58 -3.05 4.29
CA ALA A 53 5.17 -3.15 3.93
C ALA A 53 4.24 -2.79 5.09
N ALA A 54 3.16 -2.09 4.77
CA ALA A 54 2.03 -1.82 5.66
C ALA A 54 0.96 -2.91 5.46
N CYS A 55 1.23 -4.12 5.94
CA CYS A 55 0.39 -5.30 5.71
C CYS A 55 0.12 -6.06 7.00
N VAL A 56 -1.13 -6.47 7.22
CA VAL A 56 -1.57 -7.27 8.38
C VAL A 56 -0.88 -8.63 8.46
N LEU A 57 -0.44 -9.17 7.31
CA LEU A 57 0.24 -10.47 7.23
C LEU A 57 1.76 -10.37 7.47
N VAL A 58 2.30 -9.16 7.59
CA VAL A 58 3.71 -8.94 7.86
C VAL A 58 3.90 -8.78 9.36
N ASN A 59 4.46 -9.81 9.98
CA ASN A 59 5.01 -9.72 11.32
C ASN A 59 6.37 -9.02 11.25
N ALA A 60 6.44 -7.78 11.72
CA ALA A 60 7.73 -7.17 12.02
C ALA A 60 8.29 -7.79 13.31
N PRO A 61 9.56 -8.24 13.35
CA PRO A 61 10.34 -8.05 14.57
C PRO A 61 10.49 -6.53 14.79
N ALA A 62 10.34 -6.07 16.03
CA ALA A 62 10.40 -4.65 16.39
C ALA A 62 11.59 -3.95 15.71
N ALA A 63 11.30 -2.85 15.01
CA ALA A 63 12.27 -2.09 14.24
C ALA A 63 13.45 -1.65 15.13
N ASP A 64 14.67 -2.05 14.78
CA ASP A 64 15.86 -1.32 15.21
C ASP A 64 15.98 -0.07 14.33
N ASP A 65 15.47 1.03 14.87
CA ASP A 65 15.56 2.38 14.31
C ASP A 65 17.01 2.88 14.38
N SER A 66 17.86 2.38 13.49
CA SER A 66 19.25 2.86 13.33
C SER A 66 19.48 3.38 11.91
N ARG A 67 18.78 4.45 11.51
CA ARG A 67 19.23 5.28 10.37
C ARG A 67 18.94 6.76 10.58
N SER A 68 19.58 7.33 11.60
CA SER A 68 20.06 8.72 11.55
C SER A 68 21.18 8.78 10.49
N THR A 69 20.83 9.17 9.27
CA THR A 69 21.82 9.44 8.21
C THR A 69 22.60 10.70 8.58
N SER A 70 23.92 10.59 8.54
CA SER A 70 24.91 11.60 8.93
C SER A 70 24.90 12.87 8.06
#